data_AF-A0A7G5LQW8-F1
#
_entry.id   AF-A0A7G5LQW8-F1
#
_cell.length_a   1.000
_cell.length_b   1.000
_cell.length_c   1.000
_cell.angle_alpha   90.00
_cell.angle_beta   90.00
_cell.angle_gamma   90.00
#
_symmetry.space_group_name_H-M   'P 1'
#
loop_
_entity.id
_entity.type
_entity.pdbx_description
1 polymer ?
#
loop_
_entity_poly.entity_id
_entity_poly.type
_entity_poly.pdbx_seq_one_letter_code
_entity_poly.pdbx_strand_id
1 'polypeptide(L)'
;MERHCLVLGGARSGKTGFAERLTLRNGTTPAYLVTTAQRDSDMRERIAAHQLGGMRYTVIEEPIELCHALIKASKNHDVIFVDCVTLWISNMLKLNNDVANAVSELCATLVELKGTKVILVSDEVGQGVEPDTAMARTFRDLAGSAHQRLAEVCEDVYFVVAGMPMTIKGKPAGLS
;
A
#
# COMPACT_ATOMS: atom_id res chain seq x y z
N MET A 1 15.80 -3.95 -11.66
CA MET A 1 14.84 -4.15 -10.55
C MET A 1 13.67 -3.23 -10.84
N GLU A 2 12.44 -3.72 -10.70
CA GLU A 2 11.26 -2.88 -10.91
C GLU A 2 11.23 -1.82 -9.82
N ARG A 3 10.85 -0.58 -10.17
CA ARG A 3 10.87 0.54 -9.21
C ARG A 3 9.63 0.50 -8.33
N HIS A 4 9.65 -0.33 -7.30
CA HIS A 4 8.60 -0.39 -6.29
C HIS A 4 8.49 0.92 -5.54
N CYS A 5 7.27 1.21 -5.11
CA CYS A 5 6.93 2.49 -4.51
C CYS A 5 6.26 2.28 -3.17
N LEU A 6 6.70 3.04 -2.16
CA LEU A 6 6.01 3.18 -0.89
C LEU A 6 5.39 4.58 -0.80
N VAL A 7 4.09 4.66 -0.55
CA VAL A 7 3.34 5.90 -0.38
C VAL A 7 2.80 5.96 1.05
N LEU A 8 3.35 6.87 1.84
CA LEU A 8 2.99 7.11 3.22
C LEU A 8 2.17 8.40 3.34
N GLY A 9 1.43 8.53 4.43
CA GLY A 9 0.75 9.76 4.80
C GLY A 9 -0.30 9.54 5.87
N GLY A 10 -0.71 10.61 6.53
CA GLY A 10 -1.77 10.54 7.55
C GLY A 10 -3.13 10.13 6.98
N ALA A 11 -4.08 9.87 7.87
CA ALA A 11 -5.48 9.68 7.49
C ALA A 11 -5.99 10.91 6.71
N ARG A 12 -6.76 10.66 5.64
CA ARG A 12 -7.32 11.71 4.76
C ARG A 12 -6.30 12.68 4.14
N SER A 13 -5.02 12.30 4.08
CA SER A 13 -3.98 13.14 3.46
C SER A 13 -4.03 13.18 1.93
N GLY A 14 -4.87 12.37 1.28
CA GLY A 14 -4.93 12.24 -0.18
C GLY A 14 -3.99 11.19 -0.79
N LYS A 15 -3.28 10.40 0.02
CA LYS A 15 -2.33 9.37 -0.43
C LYS A 15 -2.92 8.31 -1.37
N THR A 16 -4.14 7.83 -1.12
CA THR A 16 -4.81 6.86 -2.00
C THR A 16 -5.03 7.45 -3.39
N GLY A 17 -5.60 8.65 -3.49
CA GLY A 17 -5.82 9.31 -4.78
C GLY A 17 -4.50 9.62 -5.52
N PHE A 18 -3.44 9.96 -4.79
CA PHE A 18 -2.11 10.08 -5.36
C PHE A 18 -1.59 8.75 -5.93
N ALA A 19 -1.70 7.66 -5.16
CA ALA A 19 -1.24 6.34 -5.56
C ALA A 19 -2.05 5.78 -6.74
N GLU A 20 -3.36 6.02 -6.79
CA GLU A 20 -4.22 5.70 -7.95
C GLU A 20 -3.73 6.40 -9.22
N ARG A 21 -3.48 7.72 -9.15
CA ARG A 21 -2.94 8.46 -10.31
C ARG A 21 -1.56 7.94 -10.73
N LEU A 22 -0.71 7.59 -9.77
CA LEU A 22 0.59 7.00 -10.04
C LEU A 22 0.44 5.66 -10.76
N THR A 23 -0.47 4.81 -10.28
CA THR A 23 -0.81 3.49 -10.84
C THR A 23 -1.24 3.61 -12.30
N LEU A 24 -2.23 4.46 -12.58
CA LEU A 24 -2.75 4.67 -13.92
C LEU A 24 -1.75 5.26 -14.91
N ARG A 25 -0.72 5.96 -14.44
CA ARG A 25 0.35 6.50 -15.29
C ARG A 25 1.49 5.51 -15.57
N ASN A 26 1.65 4.49 -14.71
CA ASN A 26 2.81 3.59 -14.77
C ASN A 26 2.49 2.22 -15.39
N GLY A 27 1.23 1.91 -15.70
CA GLY A 27 0.83 0.62 -16.26
C GLY A 27 -0.34 0.70 -17.23
N THR A 28 -0.45 -0.33 -18.05
CA THR A 28 -1.49 -0.56 -19.05
C THR A 28 -2.54 -1.55 -18.55
N THR A 29 -2.18 -2.44 -17.62
CA THR A 29 -3.08 -3.42 -17.01
C THR A 29 -3.05 -3.32 -15.48
N PRO A 30 -3.46 -2.17 -14.89
CA PRO A 30 -3.33 -1.98 -13.46
C PRO A 30 -4.28 -2.86 -12.65
N ALA A 31 -3.87 -3.23 -11.44
CA ALA A 31 -4.71 -3.86 -10.43
C ALA A 31 -4.76 -3.03 -9.15
N TYR A 32 -5.91 -3.08 -8.47
CA TYR A 32 -6.12 -2.53 -7.15
C TYR A 32 -6.35 -3.67 -6.15
N LEU A 33 -5.33 -3.95 -5.34
CA LEU A 33 -5.36 -4.96 -4.29
C LEU A 33 -5.72 -4.28 -2.96
N VAL A 34 -6.87 -4.62 -2.40
CA VAL A 34 -7.31 -4.12 -1.11
C VAL A 34 -7.09 -5.16 -0.01
N THR A 35 -6.56 -4.71 1.12
CA THR A 35 -6.26 -5.57 2.28
C THR A 35 -7.37 -5.56 3.33
N THR A 36 -8.56 -5.06 2.97
CA THR A 36 -9.74 -5.09 3.82
C THR A 36 -10.71 -6.18 3.38
N ALA A 37 -11.29 -6.91 4.35
CA ALA A 37 -12.48 -7.72 4.13
C ALA A 37 -13.78 -6.88 4.20
N GLN A 38 -13.73 -5.69 4.80
CA GLN A 38 -14.84 -4.75 4.86
C GLN A 38 -14.40 -3.44 4.21
N ARG A 39 -14.76 -3.26 2.95
CA ARG A 39 -14.64 -1.94 2.31
C ARG A 39 -15.49 -0.97 3.13
N ASP A 40 -14.90 0.10 3.65
CA ASP A 40 -15.69 1.19 4.21
C ASP A 40 -16.53 1.85 3.10
N SER A 41 -17.50 2.68 3.48
CA SER A 41 -18.34 3.41 2.51
C SER A 41 -17.48 4.19 1.51
N ASP A 42 -16.40 4.81 1.98
CA ASP A 42 -15.52 5.66 1.19
C ASP A 42 -14.79 4.85 0.09
N MET A 43 -14.30 3.65 0.40
CA MET A 43 -13.65 2.75 -0.54
C MET A 43 -14.65 2.17 -1.53
N ARG A 44 -15.88 1.83 -1.10
CA ARG A 44 -16.95 1.37 -2.00
C ARG A 44 -17.40 2.46 -2.96
N GLU A 45 -17.61 3.68 -2.45
CA GLU A 45 -18.01 4.84 -3.25
C GLU A 45 -16.93 5.21 -4.26
N ARG A 46 -15.65 5.13 -3.90
CA ARG A 46 -14.54 5.32 -4.85
C ARG A 46 -14.51 4.26 -5.94
N ILE A 47 -14.63 2.99 -5.58
CA ILE A 47 -14.69 1.89 -6.55
C ILE A 47 -15.92 2.08 -7.46
N ALA A 48 -17.07 2.43 -6.91
CA ALA A 48 -18.30 2.68 -7.68
C ALA A 48 -18.18 3.90 -8.61
N ALA A 49 -17.60 5.00 -8.14
CA ALA A 49 -17.35 6.19 -8.96
C ALA A 49 -16.39 5.89 -10.12
N HIS A 50 -15.35 5.09 -9.88
CA HIS A 50 -14.44 4.61 -10.93
C HIS A 50 -15.11 3.61 -11.88
N GLN A 51 -16.03 2.77 -11.39
CA GLN A 51 -16.82 1.86 -12.24
C GLN A 51 -17.73 2.60 -13.21
N LEU A 52 -18.39 3.67 -12.75
CA LEU A 52 -19.26 4.51 -13.57
C LEU A 52 -18.48 5.32 -14.62
N GLY A 53 -17.21 5.64 -14.36
CA GLY A 53 -16.31 6.31 -15.30
C GLY A 53 -15.57 5.39 -16.28
N GLY A 54 -15.79 4.06 -16.21
CA GLY A 54 -15.06 3.05 -16.96
C GLY A 54 -13.80 2.57 -16.22
N MET A 55 -13.88 1.37 -15.64
CA MET A 55 -12.78 0.76 -14.89
C MET A 55 -11.51 0.68 -15.72
N ARG A 56 -10.42 1.28 -15.22
CA ARG A 56 -9.07 1.06 -15.78
C ARG A 56 -8.29 -0.02 -15.05
N TYR A 57 -8.76 -0.54 -13.91
CA TYR A 57 -8.05 -1.54 -13.11
C TYR A 57 -8.94 -2.71 -12.66
N THR A 58 -8.33 -3.87 -12.42
CA THR A 58 -8.97 -5.04 -11.79
C THR A 58 -8.88 -4.92 -10.26
N VAL A 59 -9.99 -5.14 -9.54
CA VAL A 59 -9.97 -5.13 -8.07
C VAL A 59 -9.75 -6.54 -7.52
N ILE A 60 -8.84 -6.67 -6.56
CA ILE A 60 -8.48 -7.92 -5.88
C ILE A 60 -8.63 -7.68 -4.38
N GLU A 61 -9.36 -8.55 -3.69
CA GLU A 61 -9.50 -8.49 -2.23
C GLU A 61 -8.64 -9.59 -1.62
N GLU A 62 -7.64 -9.23 -0.83
CA GLU A 62 -6.83 -10.18 -0.07
C GLU A 62 -6.39 -9.57 1.27
N PRO A 63 -7.08 -9.88 2.37
CA PRO A 63 -6.82 -9.28 3.66
C PRO A 63 -5.60 -9.83 4.40
N ILE A 64 -5.11 -11.04 4.05
CA ILE A 64 -4.08 -11.77 4.82
C ILE A 64 -2.92 -12.23 3.93
N GLU A 65 -3.19 -13.00 2.87
CA GLU A 65 -2.20 -13.68 2.03
C GLU A 65 -1.62 -12.75 0.94
N LEU A 66 -1.18 -11.56 1.35
CA LEU A 66 -0.78 -10.46 0.46
C LEU A 66 0.32 -10.87 -0.53
N CYS A 67 1.35 -11.58 -0.08
CA CYS A 67 2.46 -12.03 -0.93
C CYS A 67 1.96 -12.97 -2.05
N HIS A 68 1.12 -13.94 -1.70
CA HIS A 68 0.54 -14.86 -2.66
C HIS A 68 -0.37 -14.13 -3.67
N ALA A 69 -1.19 -13.19 -3.21
CA ALA A 69 -2.03 -12.38 -4.11
C ALA A 69 -1.20 -11.51 -5.05
N LEU A 70 -0.10 -10.91 -4.58
CA LEU A 70 0.83 -10.15 -5.42
C LEU A 70 1.44 -11.04 -6.51
N ILE A 71 1.93 -12.22 -6.17
CA ILE A 71 2.52 -13.19 -7.12
C ILE A 71 1.49 -13.67 -8.14
N LYS A 72 0.24 -13.86 -7.72
CA LYS A 72 -0.84 -14.27 -8.64
C LYS A 72 -1.22 -13.13 -9.58
N ALA A 73 -1.35 -11.91 -9.06
CA ALA A 73 -1.74 -10.73 -9.82
C ALA A 73 -0.65 -10.29 -10.82
N SER A 74 0.63 -10.42 -10.45
CA SER A 74 1.75 -10.02 -11.32
C SER A 74 1.81 -10.77 -12.64
N LYS A 75 1.16 -11.94 -12.74
CA LYS A 75 1.05 -12.70 -13.98
C LYS A 75 0.24 -11.99 -15.08
N ASN A 76 -0.68 -11.10 -14.70
CA ASN A 76 -1.61 -10.44 -15.63
C ASN A 76 -1.56 -8.90 -15.54
N HIS A 77 -0.86 -8.35 -14.55
CA HIS A 77 -0.87 -6.93 -14.22
C HIS A 77 0.56 -6.38 -14.18
N ASP A 78 0.81 -5.34 -14.98
CA ASP A 78 2.10 -4.65 -15.04
C ASP A 78 2.30 -3.64 -13.89
N VAL A 79 1.20 -3.25 -13.23
CA VAL A 79 1.21 -2.41 -12.04
C VAL A 79 0.16 -2.89 -11.04
N ILE A 80 0.53 -2.96 -9.76
CA ILE A 80 -0.38 -3.34 -8.68
C ILE A 80 -0.30 -2.28 -7.57
N PHE A 81 -1.44 -1.69 -7.26
CA PHE A 81 -1.60 -0.78 -6.14
C PHE A 81 -2.20 -1.53 -4.93
N VAL A 82 -1.55 -1.44 -3.76
CA VAL A 82 -1.99 -2.09 -2.52
C VAL A 82 -2.48 -1.04 -1.51
N ASP A 83 -3.72 -1.16 -1.03
CA ASP A 83 -4.32 -0.29 -0.01
C ASP A 83 -4.99 -1.12 1.11
N CYS A 84 -4.46 -1.18 2.33
CA CYS A 84 -3.16 -0.63 2.77
C CYS A 84 -2.37 -1.60 3.64
N VAL A 85 -1.06 -1.34 3.74
CA VAL A 85 -0.15 -2.12 4.59
C VAL A 85 -0.54 -2.01 6.07
N THR A 86 -0.98 -0.85 6.55
CA THR A 86 -1.43 -0.68 7.95
C THR A 86 -2.64 -1.56 8.28
N LEU A 87 -3.61 -1.68 7.37
CA LEU A 87 -4.76 -2.55 7.60
C LEU A 87 -4.39 -4.03 7.51
N TRP A 88 -3.48 -4.40 6.60
CA TRP A 88 -2.93 -5.75 6.53
C TRP A 88 -2.25 -6.14 7.85
N ILE A 89 -1.42 -5.25 8.42
CA ILE A 89 -0.82 -5.43 9.75
C ILE A 89 -1.89 -5.59 10.83
N SER A 90 -2.94 -4.76 10.81
CA SER A 90 -4.05 -4.87 11.76
C SER A 90 -4.76 -6.23 11.68
N ASN A 91 -4.98 -6.76 10.48
CA ASN A 91 -5.60 -8.06 10.29
C ASN A 91 -4.71 -9.20 10.82
N MET A 92 -3.41 -9.13 10.55
CA MET A 92 -2.45 -10.11 11.08
C MET A 92 -2.41 -10.10 12.62
N LEU A 93 -2.42 -8.92 13.25
CA LEU A 93 -2.46 -8.81 14.70
C LEU A 93 -3.75 -9.41 15.29
N LYS A 94 -4.90 -9.21 14.66
CA LYS A 94 -6.17 -9.81 15.10
C LYS A 94 -6.13 -11.34 15.07
N LEU A 95 -5.38 -11.92 14.12
CA LEU A 95 -5.19 -13.36 13.99
C LEU A 95 -4.00 -13.89 14.80
N ASN A 96 -3.27 -13.04 15.52
CA ASN A 96 -2.03 -13.36 16.24
C ASN A 96 -0.92 -13.91 15.33
N ASN A 97 -0.85 -13.45 14.08
CA ASN A 97 0.22 -13.80 13.14
C ASN A 97 1.51 -13.03 13.45
N ASP A 98 2.65 -13.59 13.02
CA ASP A 98 3.95 -12.91 13.09
C ASP A 98 4.08 -11.86 11.99
N VAL A 99 3.79 -10.61 12.35
CA VAL A 99 3.89 -9.44 11.46
C VAL A 99 5.32 -9.21 10.97
N ALA A 100 6.32 -9.43 11.81
CA ALA A 100 7.71 -9.15 11.45
C ALA A 100 8.20 -10.15 10.40
N ASN A 101 7.84 -11.43 10.54
CA ASN A 101 8.11 -12.44 9.53
C ASN A 101 7.36 -12.14 8.22
N ALA A 102 6.05 -11.84 8.29
CA ALA A 102 5.25 -11.52 7.11
C ALA A 102 5.80 -10.30 6.33
N VAL A 103 6.27 -9.26 7.01
CA VAL A 103 6.94 -8.11 6.37
C VAL A 103 8.26 -8.53 5.70
N SER A 104 9.03 -9.45 6.31
CA SER A 104 10.23 -10.01 5.67
C SER A 104 9.88 -10.70 4.36
N GLU A 105 8.83 -11.53 4.36
CA GLU A 105 8.35 -12.25 3.19
C GLU A 105 7.83 -11.29 2.11
N LEU A 106 7.14 -10.22 2.51
CA LEU A 106 6.71 -9.18 1.58
C LEU A 106 7.92 -8.49 0.94
N CYS A 107 8.94 -8.15 1.71
CA CYS A 107 10.18 -7.57 1.18
C CYS A 107 10.86 -8.51 0.18
N ALA A 108 10.98 -9.80 0.50
CA ALA A 108 11.54 -10.81 -0.40
C ALA A 108 10.71 -10.94 -1.68
N THR A 109 9.38 -11.00 -1.55
CA THR A 109 8.44 -11.07 -2.67
C THR A 109 8.64 -9.89 -3.63
N LEU A 110 8.73 -8.66 -3.10
CA LEU A 110 8.99 -7.47 -3.91
C LEU A 110 10.33 -7.57 -4.65
N VAL A 111 11.40 -7.99 -3.97
CA VAL A 111 12.72 -8.15 -4.61
C VAL A 111 12.68 -9.16 -5.76
N GLU A 112 11.87 -10.21 -5.65
CA GLU A 112 11.75 -11.26 -6.67
C GLU A 112 10.85 -10.89 -7.84
N LEU A 113 9.83 -10.06 -7.63
CA LEU A 113 8.92 -9.64 -8.69
C LEU A 113 9.67 -8.89 -9.82
N LYS A 114 9.41 -9.31 -11.06
CA LYS A 114 9.94 -8.72 -12.30
C LYS A 114 8.78 -8.45 -13.26
N GLY A 115 8.85 -7.37 -14.03
CA GLY A 115 7.82 -7.02 -15.00
C GLY A 115 6.54 -6.43 -14.40
N THR A 116 6.42 -6.38 -13.07
CA THR A 116 5.28 -5.78 -12.36
C THR A 116 5.77 -4.78 -11.32
N LYS A 117 5.29 -3.55 -11.39
CA LYS A 117 5.55 -2.52 -10.38
C LYS A 117 4.48 -2.56 -9.28
N VAL A 118 4.92 -2.78 -8.05
CA VAL A 118 4.06 -2.66 -6.86
C VAL A 118 4.15 -1.25 -6.25
N ILE A 119 2.98 -0.66 -5.96
CA ILE A 119 2.81 0.60 -5.23
C ILE A 119 2.08 0.28 -3.92
N LEU A 120 2.76 0.41 -2.79
CA LEU A 120 2.22 0.15 -1.46
C LEU A 120 1.73 1.46 -0.84
N VAL A 121 0.48 1.53 -0.40
CA VAL A 121 -0.02 2.61 0.47
C VAL A 121 -0.06 2.16 1.91
N SER A 122 0.30 3.07 2.81
CA SER A 122 0.24 2.85 4.24
C SER A 122 -0.05 4.14 4.98
N ASP A 123 -0.79 4.06 6.09
CA ASP A 123 -0.95 5.20 7.00
C ASP A 123 0.33 5.39 7.80
N GLU A 124 0.80 6.64 7.89
CA GLU A 124 1.79 7.02 8.89
C GLU A 124 1.06 7.30 10.20
N VAL A 125 1.46 6.62 11.28
CA VAL A 125 0.78 6.60 12.58
C VAL A 125 1.71 6.94 13.75
N GLY A 126 2.99 7.25 13.47
CA GLY A 126 4.03 7.48 14.47
C GLY A 126 4.22 8.94 14.86
N GLN A 127 3.62 9.90 14.16
CA GLN A 127 3.74 11.34 14.46
C GLN A 127 2.78 11.86 15.55
N GLY A 128 1.97 10.99 16.14
CA GLY A 128 1.01 11.33 17.20
C GLY A 128 1.55 11.16 18.62
N VAL A 129 0.65 11.36 19.60
CA VAL A 129 0.93 11.02 21.01
C VAL A 129 1.03 9.51 21.16
N GLU A 130 1.78 9.05 22.17
CA GLU A 130 1.84 7.63 22.52
C GLU A 130 0.45 7.06 22.81
N PRO A 131 0.07 5.92 22.19
CA PRO A 131 -1.24 5.32 22.44
C PRO A 131 -1.41 4.80 23.88
N ASP A 132 -2.62 4.93 24.41
CA ASP A 132 -2.94 4.50 25.78
C ASP A 132 -2.95 2.97 25.97
N THR A 133 -3.26 2.22 24.91
CA THR A 133 -3.39 0.76 24.97
C THR A 133 -2.14 0.03 24.47
N ALA A 134 -1.82 -1.11 25.08
CA ALA A 134 -0.70 -1.96 24.65
C ALA A 134 -0.84 -2.41 23.20
N MET A 135 -2.05 -2.79 22.78
CA MET A 135 -2.33 -3.19 21.40
C MET A 135 -2.05 -2.07 20.39
N ALA A 136 -2.45 -0.83 20.71
CA ALA A 136 -2.20 0.30 19.83
C ALA A 136 -0.71 0.69 19.77
N ARG A 137 0.03 0.57 20.89
CA ARG A 137 1.50 0.73 20.90
C ARG A 137 2.18 -0.33 20.03
N THR A 138 1.84 -1.61 20.21
CA THR A 138 2.35 -2.71 19.39
C THR A 138 2.07 -2.49 17.90
N PHE A 139 0.83 -2.08 17.55
CA PHE A 139 0.47 -1.76 16.17
C PHE A 139 1.33 -0.63 15.59
N ARG A 140 1.46 0.49 16.31
CA ARG A 140 2.28 1.64 15.89
C ARG A 140 3.72 1.23 15.65
N ASP A 141 4.31 0.50 16.57
CA ASP A 141 5.72 0.11 16.52
C ASP A 141 5.97 -0.85 15.34
N LEU A 142 5.10 -1.84 15.15
CA LEU A 142 5.16 -2.76 14.01
C LEU A 142 4.95 -2.06 12.67
N ALA A 143 4.01 -1.10 12.59
CA ALA A 143 3.79 -0.30 11.38
C ALA A 143 5.05 0.51 11.03
N GLY A 144 5.65 1.19 12.02
CA GLY A 144 6.89 1.95 11.83
C GLY A 144 8.07 1.08 11.42
N SER A 145 8.24 -0.11 12.02
CA SER A 145 9.26 -1.07 11.59
C SER A 145 9.00 -1.59 10.17
N ALA A 146 7.73 -1.85 9.81
CA ALA A 146 7.37 -2.27 8.47
C ALA A 146 7.67 -1.20 7.43
N HIS A 147 7.33 0.07 7.70
CA HIS A 147 7.63 1.18 6.80
C HIS A 147 9.13 1.31 6.53
N GLN A 148 9.98 1.17 7.56
CA GLN A 148 11.43 1.23 7.40
C GLN A 148 11.95 0.14 6.46
N ARG A 149 11.56 -1.12 6.69
CA ARG A 149 11.99 -2.25 5.85
C ARG A 149 11.48 -2.14 4.41
N LEU A 150 10.23 -1.71 4.24
CA LEU A 150 9.66 -1.49 2.91
C LEU A 150 10.35 -0.32 2.19
N ALA A 151 10.72 0.74 2.90
CA ALA A 151 11.45 1.88 2.34
C ALA A 151 12.87 1.52 1.90
N GLU A 152 13.51 0.50 2.50
CA GLU A 152 14.79 -0.03 2.04
C GLU A 152 14.66 -0.67 0.65
N VAL A 153 13.65 -1.53 0.48
CA VAL A 153 13.40 -2.29 -0.76
C VAL A 153 12.77 -1.44 -1.87
N CYS A 154 11.89 -0.49 -1.53
CA CYS A 154 11.26 0.38 -2.53
C CYS A 154 12.23 1.45 -3.04
N GLU A 155 12.36 1.60 -4.35
CA GLU A 155 13.21 2.63 -4.98
C GLU A 155 12.62 4.03 -4.84
N ASP A 156 11.29 4.14 -4.79
CA ASP A 156 10.57 5.40 -4.65
C ASP A 156 9.78 5.42 -3.33
N VAL A 157 9.93 6.49 -2.55
CA VAL A 157 9.17 6.70 -1.30
C VAL A 157 8.59 8.10 -1.30
N TYR A 158 7.28 8.20 -1.10
CA TYR A 158 6.56 9.46 -1.04
C TYR A 158 5.83 9.61 0.29
N PHE A 159 5.79 10.83 0.82
CA PHE A 159 4.95 11.21 1.94
C PHE A 159 3.92 12.23 1.47
N VAL A 160 2.63 11.96 1.63
CA VAL A 160 1.56 12.80 1.10
C VAL A 160 0.90 13.60 2.23
N VAL A 161 0.84 14.92 2.06
CA VAL A 161 0.23 15.89 2.99
C VAL A 161 -0.70 16.81 2.20
N ALA A 162 -1.94 16.97 2.64
CA ALA A 162 -2.94 17.82 1.98
C ALA A 162 -3.09 17.57 0.46
N GLY A 163 -2.97 16.31 0.04
CA GLY A 163 -3.02 15.87 -1.36
C GLY A 163 -1.72 16.07 -2.14
N MET A 164 -0.70 16.68 -1.52
CA MET A 164 0.59 17.01 -2.15
C MET A 164 1.63 15.95 -1.80
N PRO A 165 2.25 15.30 -2.80
CA PRO A 165 3.31 14.33 -2.57
C PRO A 165 4.66 15.03 -2.32
N MET A 166 5.33 14.65 -1.24
CA MET A 166 6.73 14.94 -0.98
C MET A 166 7.57 13.71 -1.33
N THR A 167 8.58 13.87 -2.18
CA THR A 167 9.52 12.78 -2.46
C THR A 167 10.53 12.66 -1.32
N ILE A 168 10.54 11.50 -0.65
CA ILE A 168 11.48 11.16 0.41
C ILE A 168 12.67 10.39 -0.16
N LYS A 169 12.42 9.48 -1.10
CA LYS A 169 13.43 8.68 -1.80
C LYS A 169 13.05 8.53 -3.27
N GLY A 170 14.05 8.52 -4.15
CA GLY A 170 13.85 8.19 -5.56
C GLY A 170 13.45 9.37 -6.44
N LYS A 171 12.60 9.13 -7.43
CA LYS A 171 12.22 10.13 -8.44
C LYS A 171 11.15 11.09 -7.91
N PRO A 172 11.17 12.37 -8.34
CA PRO A 172 10.03 13.26 -8.15
C PRO A 172 8.75 12.67 -8.73
N ALA A 173 7.63 12.84 -8.03
CA ALA A 173 6.37 12.21 -8.44
C ALA A 173 5.84 12.70 -9.81
N GLY A 174 6.33 13.84 -10.33
CA GLY A 174 5.99 14.36 -11.66
C GLY A 174 4.49 14.62 -11.88
N LEU A 175 3.74 14.76 -10.79
CA LEU A 175 2.29 14.91 -10.76
C LEU A 175 1.97 16.38 -10.45
N SER A 176 2.15 17.24 -11.46
CA SER A 176 1.53 18.56 -11.54
C SER A 176 0.05 18.43 -11.90
#